data_AF-A0A8J7VPZ9-F1
#
_entry.id   AF-A0A8J7VPZ9-F1
#
_cell.length_a   1.000
_cell.length_b   1.000
_cell.length_c   1.000
_cell.angle_alpha   90.00
_cell.angle_beta   90.00
_cell.angle_gamma   90.00
#
_symmetry.space_group_name_H-M   'P 1'
#
loop_
_entity.id
_entity.type
_entity.pdbx_description
1 polymer ?
#
loop_
_entity_poly.entity_id
_entity_poly.type
_entity_poly.pdbx_seq_one_letter_code
_entity_poly.pdbx_strand_id
1 'polypeptide(L)'
;MSGSRYEQLKAARRSKEWLARAEAEINGLISDLETDVKGGVQGGIKAPPKPADVLAEHRRAHRMGRPAKIAVDSERQAFVAARFDTLTFEQIAREVADNFPPERRVSLSAIHRWWQKARAV
;
A
#
# COMPACT_ATOMS: atom_id res chain seq x y z
N MET A 1 -47.13 -66.26 1.07
CA MET A 1 -46.48 -65.08 1.65
C MET A 1 -45.61 -64.37 0.58
N SER A 2 -46.18 -63.47 -0.23
CA SER A 2 -45.48 -62.81 -1.37
C SER A 2 -45.47 -61.26 -1.29
N GLY A 3 -46.19 -60.66 -0.34
CA GLY A 3 -46.32 -59.19 -0.25
C GLY A 3 -45.10 -58.42 0.26
N SER A 4 -44.15 -59.08 0.94
CA SER A 4 -43.02 -58.39 1.61
C SER A 4 -41.95 -57.89 0.63
N ARG A 5 -41.62 -58.65 -0.42
CA ARG A 5 -40.58 -58.28 -1.41
C ARG A 5 -41.05 -57.19 -2.37
N TYR A 6 -42.34 -57.21 -2.74
CA TYR A 6 -42.94 -56.21 -3.61
C TYR A 6 -42.97 -54.82 -2.95
N GLU A 7 -43.36 -54.74 -1.68
CA GLU A 7 -43.37 -53.48 -0.94
C GLU A 7 -41.95 -52.93 -0.71
N GLN A 8 -40.96 -53.81 -0.46
CA GLN A 8 -39.55 -53.40 -0.38
C GLN A 8 -39.03 -52.79 -1.69
N LEU A 9 -39.36 -53.39 -2.85
CA LEU A 9 -38.96 -52.85 -4.16
C LEU A 9 -39.62 -51.51 -4.46
N LYS A 10 -40.89 -51.33 -4.06
CA LYS A 10 -41.63 -50.07 -4.21
C LYS A 10 -41.05 -48.97 -3.31
N ALA A 11 -40.67 -49.30 -2.07
CA ALA A 11 -39.98 -48.39 -1.16
C ALA A 11 -38.60 -47.99 -1.68
N ALA A 12 -37.82 -48.94 -2.20
CA ALA A 12 -36.51 -48.67 -2.80
C ALA A 12 -36.62 -47.76 -4.03
N ARG A 13 -37.63 -47.95 -4.87
CA ARG A 13 -37.89 -47.07 -6.02
C ARG A 13 -38.23 -45.65 -5.60
N ARG A 14 -39.12 -45.48 -4.61
CA ARG A 14 -39.46 -44.16 -4.06
C ARG A 14 -38.26 -43.46 -3.43
N SER A 15 -37.42 -44.21 -2.72
CA SER A 15 -36.18 -43.69 -2.16
C SER A 15 -35.21 -43.22 -3.26
N LYS A 16 -35.09 -43.99 -4.36
CA LYS A 16 -34.28 -43.61 -5.52
C LYS A 16 -34.81 -42.36 -6.22
N GLU A 17 -36.13 -42.25 -6.39
CA GLU A 17 -36.79 -41.07 -6.97
C GLU A 17 -36.60 -39.83 -6.09
N TRP A 18 -36.64 -40.00 -4.76
CA TRP A 18 -36.38 -38.92 -3.80
C TRP A 18 -34.92 -38.44 -3.86
N LEU A 19 -33.96 -39.36 -3.91
CA LEU A 19 -32.53 -39.02 -4.05
C LEU A 19 -32.24 -38.30 -5.37
N ALA A 20 -32.80 -38.76 -6.48
CA ALA A 20 -32.63 -38.12 -7.78
C ALA A 20 -33.20 -36.68 -7.80
N ARG A 21 -34.31 -36.46 -7.10
CA ARG A 21 -34.89 -35.11 -6.96
C ARG A 21 -34.02 -34.20 -6.10
N ALA A 22 -33.51 -34.71 -4.98
CA ALA A 22 -32.60 -33.95 -4.11
C ALA A 22 -31.29 -33.60 -4.83
N GLU A 23 -30.76 -34.52 -5.63
CA GLU A 23 -29.56 -34.29 -6.45
C GLU A 23 -29.80 -33.21 -7.52
N ALA A 24 -30.95 -33.24 -8.20
CA ALA A 24 -31.31 -32.22 -9.18
C ALA A 24 -31.47 -30.82 -8.53
N GLU A 25 -32.02 -30.76 -7.32
CA GLU A 25 -32.18 -29.51 -6.57
C GLU A 25 -30.84 -28.94 -6.12
N ILE A 26 -29.94 -29.78 -5.59
CA ILE A 26 -28.59 -29.38 -5.21
C ILE A 26 -27.81 -28.86 -6.43
N ASN A 27 -27.89 -29.56 -7.56
CA ASN A 27 -27.21 -29.13 -8.79
C ASN A 27 -27.76 -27.80 -9.33
N GLY A 28 -29.07 -27.55 -9.18
CA GLY A 28 -29.67 -26.26 -9.51
C GLY A 28 -29.10 -25.13 -8.64
N LEU A 29 -29.07 -25.33 -7.32
CA LEU A 29 -28.52 -24.35 -6.37
C LEU A 29 -27.03 -24.05 -6.62
N ILE A 30 -26.24 -25.06 -7.00
CA ILE A 30 -24.83 -24.86 -7.37
C ILE A 30 -24.71 -23.99 -8.62
N SER A 31 -25.52 -24.28 -9.66
CA SER A 31 -25.51 -23.51 -10.91
C SER A 31 -25.90 -22.05 -10.71
N ASP A 32 -26.88 -21.79 -9.84
CA ASP A 32 -27.31 -20.42 -9.51
C ASP A 32 -26.19 -19.67 -8.77
N LEU A 33 -25.56 -20.31 -7.77
CA LEU A 33 -24.44 -19.72 -7.04
C LEU A 33 -23.24 -19.42 -7.94
N GLU A 34 -22.92 -20.33 -8.88
CA GLU A 34 -21.86 -20.10 -9.86
C GLU A 34 -22.17 -18.90 -10.77
N THR A 35 -23.43 -18.73 -11.14
CA THR A 35 -23.88 -17.59 -11.95
C THR A 35 -23.76 -16.28 -11.18
N ASP A 36 -24.17 -16.27 -9.91
CA ASP A 36 -24.07 -15.09 -9.03
C ASP A 36 -22.62 -14.70 -8.76
N VAL A 37 -21.75 -15.68 -8.48
CA VAL A 37 -20.31 -15.43 -8.28
C VAL A 37 -19.69 -14.88 -9.56
N LYS A 38 -20.01 -15.46 -10.72
CA LYS A 38 -19.51 -15.00 -12.01
C LYS A 38 -20.00 -13.58 -12.33
N GLY A 39 -21.27 -13.28 -12.04
CA GLY A 39 -21.84 -11.95 -12.17
C GLY A 39 -21.20 -10.92 -11.25
N GLY A 40 -20.96 -11.28 -9.99
CA GLY A 40 -20.32 -10.43 -8.98
C GLY A 40 -18.86 -10.12 -9.30
N VAL A 41 -18.10 -11.11 -9.77
CA VAL A 41 -16.69 -10.93 -10.18
C VAL A 41 -16.58 -10.05 -11.43
N GLN A 42 -17.51 -10.18 -12.39
CA GLN A 42 -17.51 -9.35 -13.59
C GLN A 42 -18.04 -7.93 -13.35
N GLY A 43 -19.00 -7.75 -12.44
CA GLY A 43 -19.62 -6.46 -12.16
C GLY A 43 -18.92 -5.59 -11.10
N GLY A 44 -17.99 -6.16 -10.32
CA GLY A 44 -17.74 -5.66 -8.96
C GLY A 44 -16.33 -5.21 -8.58
N ILE A 45 -15.30 -5.36 -9.42
CA ILE A 45 -13.97 -4.81 -9.11
C ILE A 45 -13.79 -3.53 -9.90
N LYS A 46 -14.23 -2.40 -9.32
CA LYS A 46 -13.91 -1.07 -9.86
C LYS A 46 -12.40 -1.02 -10.09
N ALA A 47 -11.99 -0.77 -11.34
CA ALA A 47 -10.58 -0.66 -11.69
C ALA A 47 -9.90 0.33 -10.74
N PRO A 48 -8.72 0.00 -10.18
CA PRO A 48 -8.00 0.94 -9.33
C PRO A 48 -7.77 2.24 -10.11
N PRO A 49 -7.90 3.41 -9.47
CA PRO A 49 -7.58 4.67 -10.11
C PRO A 49 -6.15 4.59 -10.66
N LYS A 50 -5.94 5.13 -11.86
CA LYS A 50 -4.64 5.07 -12.54
C LYS A 50 -3.56 5.58 -11.58
N PRO A 51 -2.48 4.80 -11.31
CA PRO A 51 -1.49 5.15 -10.29
C PRO A 51 -0.82 6.51 -10.55
N ALA A 52 -0.72 6.93 -11.81
CA ALA A 52 -0.13 8.22 -12.18
C ALA A 52 -0.86 9.42 -11.58
N ASP A 53 -2.19 9.38 -11.50
CA ASP A 53 -3.01 10.51 -11.05
C ASP A 53 -2.98 10.64 -9.53
N VAL A 54 -3.03 9.51 -8.80
CA VAL A 54 -2.88 9.45 -7.34
C VAL A 54 -1.49 9.91 -6.92
N LEU A 55 -0.45 9.49 -7.64
CA LEU A 55 0.93 9.91 -7.36
C LEU A 55 1.16 11.38 -7.69
N ALA A 56 0.54 11.93 -8.73
CA ALA A 56 0.66 13.34 -9.08
C ALA A 56 -0.04 14.24 -8.05
N GLU A 57 -1.20 13.86 -7.55
CA GLU A 57 -1.89 14.56 -6.46
C GLU A 57 -1.09 14.48 -5.14
N HIS A 58 -0.60 13.28 -4.80
CA HIS A 58 0.25 13.07 -3.64
C HIS A 58 1.54 13.91 -3.71
N ARG A 59 2.23 13.94 -4.87
CA ARG A 59 3.42 14.79 -5.08
C ARG A 59 3.11 16.28 -5.01
N ARG A 60 1.93 16.73 -5.44
CA ARG A 60 1.47 18.13 -5.35
C ARG A 60 1.14 18.53 -3.90
N ALA A 61 0.59 17.61 -3.11
CA ALA A 61 0.32 17.82 -1.69
C ALA A 61 1.60 17.89 -0.85
N HIS A 62 2.66 17.18 -1.25
CA HIS A 62 3.99 17.40 -0.71
C HIS A 62 4.50 18.78 -1.13
N ARG A 63 4.92 19.61 -0.16
CA ARG A 63 5.63 20.87 -0.43
C ARG A 63 7.04 20.57 -0.97
N MET A 64 7.12 19.97 -2.14
CA MET A 64 8.35 19.83 -2.91
C MET A 64 8.87 21.23 -3.22
N GLY A 65 10.06 21.56 -2.72
CA GLY A 65 10.73 22.81 -3.05
C GLY A 65 11.01 23.75 -1.87
N ARG A 66 10.62 23.43 -0.62
CA ARG A 66 11.17 24.20 0.52
C ARG A 66 12.69 24.01 0.55
N PRO A 67 13.50 25.06 0.36
CA PRO A 67 14.94 24.91 0.36
C PRO A 67 15.37 24.39 1.74
N ALA A 68 16.42 23.57 1.77
CA ALA A 68 16.98 23.10 3.04
C ALA A 68 17.36 24.31 3.90
N LYS A 69 17.23 24.21 5.23
CA LYS A 69 17.50 25.33 6.15
C LYS A 69 18.86 25.99 5.91
N ILE A 70 19.86 25.21 5.49
CA ILE A 70 21.22 25.68 5.16
C ILE A 70 21.23 26.52 3.88
N ALA A 71 20.42 26.17 2.87
CA ALA A 71 20.38 26.87 1.57
C ALA A 71 19.63 28.21 1.61
N VAL A 72 18.85 28.49 2.67
CA VAL A 72 18.14 29.77 2.84
C VAL A 72 19.00 30.78 3.62
N ASP A 73 20.03 30.30 4.33
CA ASP A 73 20.81 31.09 5.28
C ASP A 73 22.26 31.15 4.81
N SER A 74 22.60 32.22 4.10
CA SER A 74 23.93 32.44 3.50
C SER A 74 25.07 32.40 4.53
N GLU A 75 24.83 32.92 5.74
CA GLU A 75 25.79 32.92 6.84
C GLU A 75 26.07 31.48 7.30
N ARG A 76 25.01 30.70 7.49
CA ARG A 76 25.12 29.29 7.87
C ARG A 76 25.75 28.45 6.77
N GLN A 77 25.44 28.74 5.52
CA GLN A 77 26.05 28.09 4.36
C GLN A 77 27.56 28.33 4.34
N ALA A 78 28.01 29.58 4.49
CA ALA A 78 29.43 29.90 4.53
C ALA A 78 30.13 29.22 5.72
N PHE A 79 29.50 29.25 6.91
CA PHE A 79 30.02 28.62 8.11
C PHE A 79 30.23 27.11 7.94
N VAL A 80 29.22 26.42 7.40
CA VAL A 80 29.26 24.98 7.16
C VAL A 80 30.20 24.62 6.01
N ALA A 81 30.23 25.41 4.94
CA ALA A 81 31.12 25.21 3.79
C ALA A 81 32.60 25.26 4.17
N ALA A 82 33.00 26.25 4.98
CA ALA A 82 34.39 26.44 5.41
C ALA A 82 34.95 25.30 6.29
N ARG A 83 34.09 24.38 6.76
CA ARG A 83 34.44 23.32 7.72
C ARG A 83 34.44 21.92 7.12
N PHE A 84 33.96 21.72 5.89
CA PHE A 84 33.96 20.39 5.29
C PHE A 84 35.36 19.83 5.03
N ASP A 85 36.36 20.71 4.85
CA ASP A 85 37.72 20.28 4.56
C ASP A 85 38.47 19.81 5.82
N THR A 86 37.99 20.17 7.01
CA THR A 86 38.71 19.97 8.27
C THR A 86 37.93 19.18 9.33
N LEU A 87 36.61 19.15 9.25
CA LEU A 87 35.73 18.56 10.26
C LEU A 87 34.78 17.51 9.67
N THR A 88 34.40 16.55 10.51
CA THR A 88 33.34 15.59 10.19
C THR A 88 31.95 16.22 10.30
N PHE A 89 30.93 15.63 9.66
CA PHE A 89 29.55 16.15 9.73
C PHE A 89 29.00 16.26 11.16
N GLU A 90 29.41 15.38 12.06
CA GLU A 90 29.03 15.43 13.48
C GLU A 90 29.68 16.61 14.20
N GLN A 91 30.97 16.84 13.97
CA GLN A 91 31.69 17.98 14.51
C GLN A 91 31.10 19.29 14.00
N ILE A 92 30.77 19.38 12.71
CA ILE A 92 30.10 20.56 12.13
C ILE A 92 28.74 20.80 12.77
N ALA A 93 27.93 19.75 13.00
CA ALA A 93 26.63 19.89 13.65
C ALA A 93 26.77 20.44 15.08
N ARG A 94 27.80 19.99 15.80
CA ARG A 94 28.12 20.48 17.15
C ARG A 94 28.56 21.94 17.12
N GLU A 95 29.48 22.31 16.25
CA GLU A 95 29.91 23.71 16.12
C GLU A 95 28.77 24.64 15.70
N VAL A 96 27.86 24.17 14.84
CA VAL A 96 26.65 24.94 14.52
C VAL A 96 25.76 25.11 15.76
N ALA A 97 25.63 24.09 16.60
CA ALA A 97 24.85 24.19 17.83
C ALA A 97 25.44 25.19 18.84
N ASP A 98 26.77 25.30 18.87
CA ASP A 98 27.51 26.20 19.75
C ASP A 98 27.50 27.65 19.25
N ASN A 99 27.49 27.88 17.93
CA ASN A 99 27.59 29.23 17.34
C ASN A 99 26.25 29.83 16.90
N PHE A 100 25.19 29.03 16.74
CA PHE A 100 23.88 29.50 16.26
C PHE A 100 22.78 29.30 17.31
N PRO A 101 21.80 30.23 17.38
CA PRO A 101 20.66 30.09 18.27
C PRO A 101 19.82 28.84 17.90
N PRO A 102 19.05 28.27 18.85
CA PRO A 102 18.36 26.98 18.68
C PRO A 102 17.53 26.87 17.39
N GLU A 103 16.90 27.95 16.97
CA GLU A 103 16.04 28.03 15.78
C GLU A 103 16.83 27.90 14.47
N ARG A 104 18.11 28.30 14.51
CA ARG A 104 19.07 28.27 13.40
C ARG A 104 19.99 27.04 13.43
N ARG A 105 19.82 26.13 14.39
CA ARG A 105 20.60 24.88 14.42
C ARG A 105 20.22 23.96 13.25
N VAL A 106 21.18 23.15 12.82
CA VAL A 106 20.97 22.14 11.77
C VAL A 106 21.45 20.78 12.26
N SER A 107 20.70 19.74 11.91
CA SER A 107 21.06 18.37 12.22
C SER A 107 22.13 17.86 11.26
N LEU A 108 22.87 16.83 11.70
CA LEU A 108 23.84 16.11 10.87
C LEU A 108 23.25 15.67 9.53
N SER A 109 22.05 15.07 9.53
CA SER A 109 21.39 14.62 8.31
C SER A 109 21.05 15.78 7.35
N ALA A 110 20.75 16.97 7.88
CA ALA A 110 20.51 18.15 7.05
C ALA A 110 21.81 18.65 6.40
N ILE A 111 22.93 18.61 7.13
CA ILE A 111 24.27 18.95 6.61
C ILE A 111 24.67 17.97 5.51
N HIS A 112 24.56 16.66 5.76
CA HIS A 112 24.91 15.61 4.79
C HIS A 112 24.09 15.74 3.49
N ARG A 113 22.77 15.87 3.61
CA ARG A 113 21.87 16.03 2.44
C ARG A 113 22.18 17.29 1.65
N TRP A 114 22.49 18.39 2.34
CA TRP A 114 22.87 19.64 1.68
C TRP A 114 24.20 19.50 0.92
N TRP A 115 25.20 18.87 1.54
CA TRP A 115 26.50 18.62 0.91
C TRP A 115 26.40 17.72 -0.33
N GLN A 116 25.62 16.63 -0.25
CA GLN A 116 25.37 15.77 -1.42
C GLN A 116 24.73 16.53 -2.58
N LYS A 117 23.78 17.44 -2.29
CA LYS A 117 23.16 18.27 -3.32
C LYS A 117 24.12 19.32 -3.89
N ALA A 118 24.96 19.92 -3.05
CA ALA A 118 25.94 20.92 -3.47
C ALA A 118 27.02 20.33 -4.39
N ARG A 119 27.33 19.03 -4.26
CA ARG A 119 28.27 18.31 -5.14
C ARG A 119 27.68 17.83 -6.47
N ALA A 120 26.36 17.83 -6.62
CA ALA A 120 25.69 17.39 -7.85
C ALA A 120 25.56 18.50 -8.90
N VAL A 121 26.12 19.69 -8.61
CA VAL A 121 26.22 20.87 -9.47
C VAL A 121 27.67 21.01 -9.89
#